data_AF-A0A920KSQ2-F1
#
_entry.id   AF-A0A920KSQ2-F1
#
_cell.length_a   1.000
_cell.length_b   1.000
_cell.length_c   1.000
_cell.angle_alpha   90.00
_cell.angle_beta   90.00
_cell.angle_gamma   90.00
#
_symmetry.space_group_name_H-M   'P 1'
#
loop_
_entity.id
_entity.type
_entity.pdbx_description
1 polymer ?
#
loop_
_entity_poly.entity_id
_entity_poly.type
_entity_poly.pdbx_seq_one_letter_code
_entity_poly.pdbx_strand_id
1 'polypeptide(L)' 'MRHHSETFLNNSFKNGLLPIILDKNEIEFLFSETKQNVLELSIDLEKKEIIYNQKCITFEVEKHLIDRIIFGLDELI' A
#
# COMPACT_ATOMS: atom_id res chain seq x y z
N MET A 1 7.54 20.10 6.25
CA MET A 1 7.69 19.10 5.15
C MET A 1 6.35 18.40 4.94
N ARG A 2 5.51 18.83 3.99
CA ARG A 2 4.29 18.10 3.57
C ARG A 2 4.08 18.05 2.05
N HIS A 3 4.82 18.83 1.26
CA HIS A 3 4.64 18.87 -0.21
C HIS A 3 5.20 17.66 -0.98
N HIS A 4 6.12 16.88 -0.39
CA HIS A 4 6.71 15.73 -1.08
C HIS A 4 5.78 14.50 -1.10
N SER A 5 4.89 14.34 -0.12
CA SER A 5 4.02 13.17 -0.02
C SER A 5 2.88 13.21 -1.04
N GLU A 6 2.25 14.37 -1.27
CA GLU A 6 1.16 14.50 -2.24
C GLU A 6 1.65 14.32 -3.69
N THR A 7 2.81 14.89 -4.03
CA THR A 7 3.44 14.72 -5.35
C THR A 7 3.85 13.26 -5.59
N PHE A 8 4.36 12.59 -4.56
CA PHE A 8 4.72 11.17 -4.62
C PHE A 8 3.48 10.29 -4.75
N LEU A 9 2.41 10.56 -3.98
CA LEU A 9 1.12 9.88 -4.10
C LEU A 9 0.63 9.96 -5.55
N ASN A 10 0.52 11.17 -6.09
CA ASN A 10 0.01 11.40 -7.44
C ASN A 10 0.84 10.70 -8.54
N ASN A 11 2.17 10.71 -8.41
CA ASN A 11 3.04 10.03 -9.37
C ASN A 11 3.03 8.50 -9.21
N SER A 12 2.90 7.99 -7.98
CA SER A 12 2.72 6.57 -7.70
C SER A 12 1.49 6.04 -8.45
N PHE A 13 0.36 6.74 -8.34
CA PHE A 13 -0.87 6.33 -9.00
C PHE A 13 -0.85 6.40 -10.51
N LYS A 14 -0.28 7.44 -11.10
CA LYS A 14 -0.12 7.52 -12.56
C LYS A 14 0.64 6.33 -13.15
N ASN A 15 1.41 5.62 -12.32
CA ASN A 15 2.17 4.44 -12.70
C ASN A 15 1.53 3.12 -12.17
N GLY A 16 0.28 3.15 -11.69
CA GLY A 16 -0.42 1.97 -11.18
C GLY A 16 0.08 1.48 -9.81
N LEU A 17 0.78 2.33 -9.04
CA LEU A 17 1.32 1.97 -7.73
C LEU A 17 0.40 2.46 -6.61
N LEU A 18 0.02 1.55 -5.70
CA LEU A 18 -0.74 1.85 -4.48
C LEU A 18 0.22 2.15 -3.32
N PRO A 19 0.35 3.40 -2.87
CA PRO A 19 1.01 3.73 -1.61
C PRO A 19 0.15 3.25 -0.45
N ILE A 20 0.76 2.40 0.37
CA ILE A 20 0.19 1.88 1.62
C ILE A 20 0.96 2.49 2.78
N ILE A 21 0.25 3.05 3.74
CA ILE A 21 0.85 3.61 4.97
C ILE A 21 0.78 2.55 6.06
N LEU A 22 1.93 2.28 6.68
CA LEU A 22 2.12 1.32 7.76
C LEU A 22 2.84 1.96 8.93
N ASP A 23 2.66 1.38 10.12
CA ASP A 23 3.46 1.75 11.27
C ASP A 23 4.91 1.31 11.10
N LYS A 24 5.83 2.08 11.70
CA LYS A 24 7.27 1.80 11.62
C LYS A 24 7.63 0.36 12.02
N ASN A 25 6.99 -0.16 13.07
CA ASN A 25 7.25 -1.51 13.56
C ASN A 25 6.82 -2.59 12.55
N GLU A 26 5.74 -2.33 11.79
CA GLU A 26 5.24 -3.25 10.77
C GLU A 26 6.16 -3.23 9.54
N ILE A 27 6.65 -2.05 9.17
CA ILE A 27 7.68 -1.89 8.12
C ILE A 27 8.94 -2.66 8.50
N GLU A 28 9.47 -2.46 9.71
CA GLU A 28 10.67 -3.15 10.19
C GLU A 28 10.47 -4.67 10.22
N PHE A 29 9.28 -5.14 10.64
CA PHE A 29 8.90 -6.54 10.59
C PHE A 29 8.96 -7.09 9.15
N LEU A 30 8.26 -6.46 8.20
CA LEU A 30 8.25 -6.91 6.79
C LEU A 30 9.66 -6.94 6.20
N PHE A 31 10.48 -5.91 6.45
CA PHE A 31 11.88 -5.90 6.02
C PHE A 31 12.70 -7.04 6.62
N SER A 32 12.47 -7.39 7.89
CA SER A 32 13.17 -8.51 8.53
C SER A 32 12.84 -9.84 7.86
N GLU A 33 11.60 -10.03 7.42
CA GLU A 33 11.15 -11.24 6.71
C GLU A 33 11.81 -11.38 5.33
N THR A 34 12.01 -10.26 4.61
CA THR A 34 12.72 -10.28 3.30
C THR A 34 14.16 -10.79 3.36
N LYS A 35 14.80 -10.75 4.55
CA LYS A 35 16.18 -11.24 4.72
C LYS A 35 16.27 -12.75 4.74
N GLN A 36 15.16 -13.44 5.02
CA GLN A 36 15.14 -14.89 5.15
C GLN A 36 14.77 -15.56 3.83
N ASN A 37 13.73 -15.05 3.15
CA ASN A 37 13.22 -15.59 1.89
C ASN A 37 12.62 -14.48 1.02
N VAL A 38 12.26 -14.82 -0.22
CA VAL A 38 11.40 -13.96 -1.05
C VAL A 38 10.08 -13.74 -0.32
N LEU A 39 9.75 -12.48 -0.09
CA LEU A 39 8.54 -12.09 0.63
C LEU A 39 7.37 -12.00 -0.34
N GLU A 40 6.43 -12.94 -0.25
CA GLU A 40 5.15 -12.87 -0.95
C GLU A 40 4.07 -12.36 0.00
N LEU A 41 3.39 -11.29 -0.39
CA LEU A 41 2.32 -10.66 0.38
C LEU A 41 1.02 -10.74 -0.40
N SER A 42 -0.07 -11.05 0.28
CA SER A 42 -1.42 -10.88 -0.26
C SER A 42 -2.02 -9.60 0.29
N ILE A 43 -2.72 -8.83 -0.55
CA ILE A 43 -3.34 -7.56 -0.16
C ILE A 43 -4.85 -7.68 -0.35
N ASP A 44 -5.60 -7.50 0.73
CA ASP A 44 -7.06 -7.34 0.70
C ASP A 44 -7.38 -5.84 0.77
N LEU A 45 -7.76 -5.25 -0.37
CA LEU A 45 -8.05 -3.83 -0.49
C LEU A 45 -9.38 -3.44 0.16
N GLU A 46 -10.35 -4.35 0.23
CA GLU A 46 -11.65 -4.08 0.85
C GLU A 46 -11.51 -3.99 2.38
N LYS A 47 -10.75 -4.93 2.96
CA LYS A 47 -10.46 -4.93 4.41
C LYS A 47 -9.31 -4.00 4.80
N LYS A 48 -8.52 -3.56 3.82
CA LYS A 48 -7.27 -2.80 4.02
C LYS A 48 -6.27 -3.58 4.88
N GLU A 49 -6.01 -4.82 4.49
CA GLU A 49 -5.12 -5.74 5.19
C GLU A 49 -4.03 -6.29 4.28
N ILE A 50 -2.79 -6.33 4.79
CA ILE A 50 -1.70 -7.12 4.24
C ILE A 50 -1.70 -8.46 4.97
N ILE A 51 -1.78 -9.54 4.21
CA ILE A 51 -1.79 -10.91 4.71
C ILE A 51 -0.43 -11.53 4.38
N TYR A 52 0.26 -11.99 5.43
CA TYR A 52 1.51 -12.71 5.32
C TYR A 52 1.49 -13.90 6.28
N ASN A 53 1.56 -15.13 5.75
CA ASN A 53 1.37 -16.37 6.50
C ASN A 53 0.06 -16.35 7.32
N GLN A 54 0.16 -16.31 8.65
CA GLN A 54 -0.98 -16.25 9.58
C GLN A 54 -1.17 -14.86 10.21
N LYS A 55 -0.43 -13.85 9.72
CA LYS A 55 -0.47 -12.49 10.25
C LYS A 55 -1.25 -11.58 9.29
N CYS A 56 -2.19 -10.84 9.85
CA CYS A 56 -2.86 -9.73 9.20
C CYS A 56 -2.30 -8.41 9.75
N ILE A 57 -1.93 -7.50 8.85
CA ILE A 57 -1.43 -6.16 9.15
C ILE A 57 -2.42 -5.19 8.53
N THR A 58 -3.14 -4.44 9.35
CA THR A 58 -4.06 -3.40 8.88
C THR A 58 -3.28 -2.19 8.40
N PHE A 59 -3.73 -1.57 7.31
CA PHE A 59 -3.05 -0.40 6.77
C PHE A 59 -3.99 0.75 6.47
N GLU A 60 -3.41 1.95 6.42
CA GLU A 60 -4.13 3.14 5.99
C GLU A 60 -3.87 3.44 4.52
N VAL A 61 -4.96 3.75 3.81
CA VAL A 61 -4.94 4.27 2.45
C VAL A 61 -6.18 5.11 2.21
N GLU A 62 -6.03 6.18 1.44
CA GLU A 62 -7.15 7.07 1.13
C GLU A 62 -8.16 6.35 0.23
N LYS A 63 -9.45 6.44 0.58
CA LYS A 63 -10.51 5.65 -0.06
C LYS A 63 -10.56 5.83 -1.58
N HIS A 64 -10.40 7.05 -2.05
CA HIS A 64 -10.45 7.36 -3.48
C HIS A 64 -9.35 6.67 -4.30
N LEU A 65 -8.27 6.24 -3.64
CA LEU A 65 -7.16 5.53 -4.26
C LEU A 65 -7.48 4.05 -4.47
N ILE A 66 -8.19 3.44 -3.51
CA ILE A 66 -8.75 2.09 -3.66
C ILE A 66 -9.79 2.09 -4.78
N ASP A 67 -10.73 3.04 -4.73
CA ASP A 67 -11.82 3.14 -5.72
C ASP A 67 -11.23 3.25 -7.14
N ARG A 68 -10.17 4.05 -7.33
CA ARG A 68 -9.50 4.17 -8.63
C ARG A 68 -8.88 2.88 -9.13
N ILE A 69 -8.29 2.06 -8.26
CA ILE A 69 -7.72 0.75 -8.63
C ILE A 69 -8.82 -0.26 -8.97
N ILE A 70 -9.86 -0.35 -8.13
CA ILE A 70 -10.97 -1.30 -8.32
C ILE A 70 -11.73 -0.99 -9.61
N PHE A 71 -11.99 0.29 -9.87
CA PHE A 71 -12.79 0.71 -11.03
C PHE A 71 -11.94 1.00 -12.28
N GLY A 72 -10.61 0.87 -12.21
CA GLY A 72 -9.70 1.18 -13.33
C GLY A 72 -9.85 2.62 -13.82
N LEU A 73 -10.14 3.56 -12.90
CA LEU A 73 -10.34 4.97 -13.24
C LEU A 73 -8.98 5.62 -13.48
N ASP A 74 -8.47 5.49 -14.70
CA ASP A 74 -7.25 6.15 -15.18
C ASP A 74 -7.41 7.67 -15.35
N GLU A 75 -8.64 8.18 -15.35
CA GLU A 75 -8.90 9.59 -15.67
C GLU A 75 -8.79 10.52 -14.45
N LEU A 76 -7.78 11.38 -14.53
CA LEU A 76 -7.76 12.71 -13.95
C LEU A 76 -9.08 13.42 -14.24
N ILE A 77 -9.97 13.49 -13.26
CA ILE A 77 -10.96 14.58 -13.15
C ILE A 77 -10.52 15.45 -11.97
#